data_AF-A0A3D6BED2-F1
#
_entry.id   AF-A0A3D6BED2-F1
#
_cell.length_a   1.000
_cell.length_b   1.000
_cell.length_c   1.000
_cell.angle_alpha   90.00
_cell.angle_beta   90.00
_cell.angle_gamma   90.00
#
_symmetry.space_group_name_H-M   'P 1'
#
loop_
_entity.id
_entity.type
_entity.pdbx_description
1 polymer ?
#
loop_
_entity_poly.entity_id
_entity_poly.type
_entity_poly.pdbx_seq_one_letter_code
_entity_poly.pdbx_strand_id
1 'polypeptide(L)'
;MIKYCFQFISVILITILITGCSATQQNSGDDKQVYIFDQVPEEKTIEAPKTGEYPSIAETYYVVQIGAFTTEDKADTFADLSRNKTNYKYSVIYSDNLRLYLVQVIPFFKSRSEAEEVRNNLWKISDFVDAWIVTVNK
;
A
#
# COMPACT_ATOMS: atom_id res chain seq x y z
N MET A 1 -34.02 -12.65 49.79
CA MET A 1 -34.10 -11.29 49.22
C MET A 1 -32.74 -10.75 48.75
N ILE A 2 -31.64 -10.99 49.50
CA ILE A 2 -30.27 -10.52 49.17
C ILE A 2 -29.66 -11.05 47.84
N LYS A 3 -30.02 -12.27 47.41
CA LYS A 3 -29.49 -12.86 46.16
C LYS A 3 -29.95 -12.15 44.89
N TYR A 4 -31.20 -11.67 44.88
CA TYR A 4 -31.75 -10.91 43.75
C TYR A 4 -31.19 -9.49 43.68
N CYS A 5 -30.82 -8.91 44.83
CA CYS A 5 -30.17 -7.60 44.90
C CYS A 5 -28.77 -7.63 44.24
N PHE A 6 -27.97 -8.67 44.51
CA PHE A 6 -26.63 -8.83 43.92
C PHE A 6 -26.68 -9.08 42.39
N GLN A 7 -27.69 -9.83 41.92
CA GLN A 7 -27.94 -10.03 40.49
C GLN A 7 -28.42 -8.75 39.79
N PHE A 8 -29.30 -7.96 40.41
CA PHE A 8 -29.76 -6.68 39.85
C PHE A 8 -28.63 -5.65 39.75
N ILE A 9 -27.72 -5.59 40.73
CA ILE A 9 -26.55 -4.68 40.71
C ILE A 9 -25.60 -5.04 39.56
N SER A 10 -25.40 -6.34 39.29
CA SER A 10 -24.54 -6.80 38.18
C SER A 10 -25.12 -6.45 36.80
N VAL A 11 -26.45 -6.49 36.64
CA VAL A 11 -27.13 -6.13 35.38
C VAL A 11 -27.12 -4.61 35.15
N ILE A 12 -27.22 -3.79 36.21
CA ILE A 12 -27.13 -2.32 36.12
C ILE A 12 -25.70 -1.86 35.76
N LEU A 13 -24.66 -2.57 36.19
CA LEU A 13 -23.27 -2.21 35.86
C LEU A 13 -22.94 -2.41 34.37
N ILE A 14 -23.61 -3.34 33.69
CA ILE A 14 -23.39 -3.67 32.28
C ILE A 14 -24.08 -2.65 31.34
N THR A 15 -25.18 -2.03 31.74
CA THR A 15 -25.91 -1.07 30.89
C THR A 15 -25.23 0.31 30.81
N ILE A 16 -24.33 0.64 31.72
CA ILE A 16 -23.60 1.92 31.73
C ILE A 16 -22.47 1.94 30.67
N LEU A 17 -22.03 0.77 30.18
CA LEU A 17 -20.94 0.66 29.20
C LEU A 17 -21.38 0.86 27.73
N ILE A 18 -22.69 0.94 27.46
CA ILE A 18 -23.23 1.04 26.08
C ILE A 18 -23.79 2.42 25.72
N THR A 19 -23.80 3.39 26.64
CA THR A 19 -24.18 4.79 26.34
C THR A 19 -22.94 5.67 26.17
N GLY A 20 -22.11 5.34 25.20
CA GLY A 20 -20.92 6.10 24.82
C GLY A 20 -20.86 6.31 23.31
N CYS A 21 -21.67 7.22 22.77
CA CYS A 21 -21.41 7.81 21.46
C CYS A 21 -22.01 9.22 21.41
N SER A 22 -21.19 10.23 21.75
CA SER A 22 -21.51 11.63 21.52
C SER A 22 -21.16 11.94 20.07
N ALA A 23 -22.16 12.24 19.24
CA ALA A 23 -21.94 12.76 17.90
C ALA A 23 -21.56 14.25 18.00
N THR A 24 -20.28 14.57 17.82
CA THR A 24 -19.85 15.96 17.65
C THR A 24 -20.31 16.45 16.26
N GLN A 25 -21.24 17.40 16.23
CA GLN A 25 -21.57 18.13 15.01
C GLN A 25 -20.47 19.17 14.76
N GLN A 26 -19.68 18.98 13.69
CA GLN A 26 -18.83 20.03 13.17
C GLN A 26 -19.68 21.01 12.37
N ASN A 27 -19.78 22.23 12.90
CA ASN A 27 -20.30 23.41 12.22
C ASN A 27 -19.53 23.62 10.91
N SER A 28 -20.15 23.33 9.77
CA SER A 28 -19.59 23.67 8.47
C SER A 28 -20.05 25.07 8.12
N GLY A 29 -19.22 26.05 8.51
CA GLY A 29 -19.26 27.39 7.95
C GLY A 29 -19.06 27.30 6.44
N ASP A 30 -19.89 28.07 5.74
CA ASP A 30 -19.85 28.34 4.33
C ASP A 30 -18.43 28.77 3.89
N ASP A 31 -17.84 28.03 2.95
CA ASP A 31 -16.81 28.53 2.05
C ASP A 31 -16.83 27.66 0.78
N LYS A 32 -17.65 28.07 -0.17
CA LYS A 32 -17.64 27.55 -1.54
C LYS A 32 -16.31 27.93 -2.21
N GLN A 33 -15.34 27.03 -2.19
CA GLN A 33 -14.18 27.14 -3.07
C GLN A 33 -14.48 26.33 -4.33
N VAL A 34 -14.85 27.04 -5.39
CA VAL A 34 -15.01 26.51 -6.75
C VAL A 34 -13.65 26.01 -7.21
N TYR A 35 -13.48 24.69 -7.20
CA TYR A 35 -12.26 24.05 -7.67
C TYR A 35 -12.21 24.14 -9.21
N ILE A 36 -11.39 25.04 -9.73
CA ILE A 36 -11.04 25.09 -11.16
C ILE A 36 -9.77 24.25 -11.33
N PHE A 37 -9.92 23.06 -11.92
CA PHE A 37 -8.78 22.27 -12.38
C PHE A 37 -8.17 23.00 -13.59
N ASP A 38 -6.98 23.59 -13.41
CA ASP A 38 -6.18 24.05 -14.54
C ASP A 38 -5.88 22.86 -15.47
N GLN A 39 -6.03 23.11 -16.76
CA GLN A 39 -5.96 22.12 -17.83
C GLN A 39 -4.64 21.33 -17.75
N VAL A 40 -4.75 20.00 -17.68
CA VAL A 40 -3.62 19.07 -17.74
C VAL A 40 -2.85 19.31 -19.05
N PRO A 41 -1.57 19.71 -19.02
CA PRO A 41 -0.81 19.86 -20.25
C PRO A 41 -0.63 18.50 -20.92
N GLU A 42 -0.84 18.45 -22.23
CA GLU A 42 -0.73 17.25 -23.05
C GLU A 42 0.62 16.53 -22.89
N GLU A 43 0.49 15.21 -22.85
CA GLU A 43 1.51 14.18 -22.81
C GLU A 43 2.68 14.48 -23.77
N LYS A 44 3.88 14.68 -23.22
CA LYS A 44 5.13 14.61 -23.98
C LYS A 44 5.89 13.38 -23.52
N THR A 45 5.66 12.28 -24.23
CA THR A 45 6.47 11.07 -24.17
C THR A 45 7.93 11.45 -24.43
N ILE A 46 8.81 11.26 -23.44
CA ILE A 46 10.25 11.41 -23.63
C ILE A 46 10.83 10.01 -23.78
N GLU A 47 11.38 9.72 -24.95
CA GLU A 47 12.12 8.48 -25.22
C GLU A 47 13.37 8.41 -24.33
N ALA A 48 13.48 7.36 -23.52
CA ALA A 48 14.61 7.16 -22.64
C ALA A 48 15.89 6.75 -23.44
N PRO A 49 17.06 7.36 -23.16
CA PRO A 49 18.30 7.04 -23.86
C PRO A 49 18.85 5.65 -23.50
N LYS A 50 19.47 4.98 -24.48
CA LYS A 50 19.99 3.59 -24.39
C LYS A 50 21.27 3.42 -23.55
N THR A 51 21.68 4.42 -22.78
CA THR A 51 22.99 4.47 -22.09
C THR A 51 22.93 4.35 -20.57
N GLY A 52 21.78 4.02 -20.00
CA GLY A 52 21.69 3.58 -18.59
C GLY A 52 21.91 4.68 -17.53
N GLU A 53 22.06 5.94 -17.93
CA GLU A 53 22.07 7.08 -17.00
C GLU A 53 20.67 7.71 -16.91
N TYR A 54 20.15 7.76 -15.69
CA TYR A 54 18.88 8.41 -15.36
C TYR A 54 19.04 9.93 -15.38
N PRO A 55 18.12 10.69 -15.99
CA PRO A 55 18.09 12.14 -15.83
C PRO A 55 17.86 12.51 -14.36
N SER A 56 18.71 13.41 -13.85
CA SER A 56 18.67 13.94 -12.49
C SER A 56 17.47 14.86 -12.30
N ILE A 57 16.44 14.30 -11.70
CA ILE A 57 15.46 15.00 -10.88
C ILE A 57 15.26 14.11 -9.66
N ALA A 58 15.13 14.70 -8.47
CA ALA A 58 14.91 14.02 -7.20
C ALA A 58 13.51 13.33 -7.22
N GLU A 59 13.39 12.28 -8.01
CA GLU A 59 12.14 11.56 -8.24
C GLU A 59 11.99 10.49 -7.17
N THR A 60 10.95 10.63 -6.36
CA THR A 60 10.48 9.58 -5.47
C THR A 60 9.82 8.49 -6.28
N TYR A 61 10.28 7.25 -6.11
CA TYR A 61 9.67 6.08 -6.72
C TYR A 61 8.96 5.21 -5.67
N TYR A 62 7.90 4.54 -6.11
CA TYR A 62 7.15 3.58 -5.33
C TYR A 62 7.34 2.19 -5.93
N VAL A 63 7.73 1.25 -5.10
CA VAL A 63 8.05 -0.12 -5.52
C VAL A 63 7.11 -1.07 -4.80
N VAL A 64 6.41 -1.92 -5.55
CA VAL A 64 5.55 -2.96 -4.98
C VAL A 64 6.41 -4.20 -4.76
N GLN A 65 6.58 -4.59 -3.50
CA GLN A 65 7.31 -5.79 -3.10
C GLN A 65 6.33 -6.90 -2.75
N ILE A 66 6.56 -8.09 -3.30
CA ILE A 66 5.69 -9.26 -3.15
C ILE A 66 6.32 -10.40 -2.33
N GLY A 67 7.60 -10.27 -2.00
CA GLY A 67 8.31 -11.26 -1.19
C GLY A 67 9.72 -10.84 -0.79
N ALA A 68 10.25 -11.51 0.22
CA ALA A 68 11.65 -11.40 0.65
C ALA A 68 12.15 -12.80 1.07
N PHE A 69 13.28 -13.22 0.54
CA PHE A 69 13.82 -14.57 0.75
C PHE A 69 15.29 -14.53 1.18
N THR A 70 15.72 -15.53 1.93
CA THR A 70 17.11 -15.63 2.40
C THR A 70 18.08 -16.14 1.34
N THR A 71 17.57 -16.79 0.28
CA THR A 71 18.37 -17.40 -0.79
C THR A 71 17.85 -16.96 -2.15
N GLU A 72 18.77 -16.74 -3.09
CA GLU A 72 18.48 -16.30 -4.46
C GLU A 72 17.53 -17.28 -5.18
N ASP A 73 17.87 -18.58 -5.18
CA ASP A 73 17.08 -19.64 -5.83
C ASP A 73 15.59 -19.62 -5.45
N LYS A 74 15.28 -19.32 -4.18
CA LYS A 74 13.89 -19.24 -3.69
C LYS A 74 13.19 -17.99 -4.20
N ALA A 75 13.90 -16.86 -4.22
CA ALA A 75 13.38 -15.61 -4.76
C ALA A 75 13.11 -15.73 -6.26
N ASP A 76 14.03 -16.34 -7.02
CA ASP A 76 13.88 -16.56 -8.46
C ASP A 76 12.74 -17.53 -8.77
N THR A 77 12.68 -18.66 -8.06
CA THR A 77 11.56 -19.60 -8.19
C THR A 77 10.22 -18.92 -7.91
N PHE A 78 10.15 -18.10 -6.86
CA PHE A 78 8.94 -17.34 -6.55
C PHE A 78 8.61 -16.30 -7.62
N ALA A 79 9.60 -15.59 -8.15
CA ALA A 79 9.41 -14.64 -9.24
C ALA A 79 8.88 -15.33 -10.51
N ASP A 80 9.41 -16.49 -10.88
CA ASP A 80 8.94 -17.28 -12.04
C ASP A 80 7.50 -17.76 -11.84
N LEU A 81 7.17 -18.29 -10.67
CA LEU A 81 5.79 -18.66 -10.34
C LEU A 81 4.85 -17.45 -10.40
N SER A 82 5.31 -16.28 -9.99
CA SER A 82 4.53 -15.04 -10.00
C SER A 82 4.28 -14.53 -11.43
N ARG A 83 5.26 -14.66 -12.33
CA ARG A 83 5.11 -14.38 -13.77
C ARG A 83 4.08 -15.30 -14.43
N ASN A 84 3.96 -16.53 -13.96
CA ASN A 84 2.95 -17.47 -14.48
C ASN A 84 1.53 -17.18 -13.97
N LYS A 85 1.41 -16.53 -12.81
CA LYS A 85 0.12 -16.24 -12.15
C LYS A 85 -0.42 -14.86 -12.48
N THR A 86 0.41 -13.96 -12.98
CA THR A 86 0.04 -12.57 -13.24
C THR A 86 0.66 -12.07 -14.54
N ASN A 87 0.13 -10.98 -15.08
CA ASN A 87 0.70 -10.33 -16.27
C ASN A 87 1.80 -9.31 -15.93
N TYR A 88 2.25 -9.26 -14.67
CA TYR A 88 3.27 -8.31 -14.24
C TYR A 88 4.68 -8.87 -14.47
N LYS A 89 5.64 -7.95 -14.63
CA LYS A 89 7.07 -8.30 -14.64
C LYS A 89 7.62 -8.17 -13.23
N TYR A 90 8.56 -9.05 -12.91
CA TYR A 90 9.19 -9.13 -11.60
C TYR A 90 10.71 -9.08 -11.71
N SER A 91 11.35 -8.46 -10.73
CA SER A 91 12.80 -8.45 -10.53
C SER A 91 13.16 -8.97 -9.15
N VAL A 92 14.29 -9.67 -9.06
CA VAL A 92 14.91 -10.09 -7.81
C VAL A 92 16.09 -9.17 -7.54
N ILE A 93 16.14 -8.58 -6.35
CA ILE A 93 17.20 -7.64 -5.95
C ILE A 93 17.71 -8.04 -4.57
N TYR A 94 19.02 -8.22 -4.42
CA TYR A 94 19.63 -8.40 -3.10
C TYR A 94 19.70 -7.06 -2.36
N SER A 95 19.22 -7.04 -1.12
CA SER A 95 19.34 -5.88 -0.23
C SER A 95 20.44 -6.14 0.79
N ASP A 96 21.54 -5.38 0.72
CA ASP A 96 22.63 -5.49 1.69
C ASP A 96 22.18 -5.16 3.12
N ASN A 97 21.28 -4.19 3.26
CA ASN A 97 20.75 -3.74 4.55
C ASN A 97 19.93 -4.83 5.24
N LEU A 98 19.10 -5.54 4.48
CA LEU A 98 18.22 -6.59 5.02
C LEU A 98 18.87 -7.97 4.95
N ARG A 99 19.93 -8.12 4.15
CA ARG A 99 20.58 -9.39 3.80
C ARG A 99 19.60 -10.41 3.21
N LEU A 100 18.63 -9.92 2.43
CA LEU A 100 17.56 -10.71 1.82
C LEU A 100 17.44 -10.38 0.32
N TYR A 101 16.98 -11.36 -0.45
CA TYR A 101 16.58 -11.23 -1.84
C TYR A 101 15.12 -10.78 -1.91
N LEU A 102 14.89 -9.58 -2.41
CA LEU A 102 13.58 -8.94 -2.51
C LEU A 102 12.99 -9.20 -3.89
N VAL A 103 11.73 -9.64 -3.94
CA VAL A 103 11.00 -9.83 -5.19
C VAL A 103 10.04 -8.68 -5.39
N GLN A 104 10.23 -7.93 -6.47
CA GLN A 104 9.57 -6.65 -6.70
C GLN A 104 8.93 -6.60 -8.08
N VAL A 105 7.79 -5.92 -8.18
CA VAL A 105 7.15 -5.60 -9.46
C VAL A 105 7.93 -4.52 -10.17
N ILE A 106 8.12 -4.68 -11.48
CA ILE A 106 8.73 -3.68 -12.36
C ILE A 106 7.80 -3.37 -13.54
N PRO A 107 7.82 -2.13 -14.07
CA PRO A 107 8.66 -1.00 -13.68
C PRO A 107 8.27 -0.38 -12.32
N PHE A 108 9.15 0.44 -11.75
CA PHE A 108 8.84 1.23 -10.56
C PHE A 108 7.86 2.36 -10.91
N PHE A 109 7.01 2.72 -9.96
CA PHE A 109 5.93 3.68 -10.16
C PHE A 109 6.36 5.07 -9.68
N LYS A 110 6.01 6.12 -10.41
CA LYS A 110 6.24 7.50 -9.97
C LYS A 110 5.10 8.01 -9.08
N SER A 111 3.91 7.43 -9.22
CA SER A 111 2.75 7.74 -8.39
C SER A 111 2.49 6.66 -7.36
N ARG A 112 2.21 7.07 -6.12
CA ARG A 112 1.77 6.15 -5.07
C ARG A 112 0.45 5.46 -5.45
N SER A 113 -0.45 6.19 -6.11
CA SER A 113 -1.75 5.68 -6.53
C SER A 113 -1.61 4.50 -7.49
N GLU A 114 -0.67 4.58 -8.44
CA GLU A 114 -0.40 3.49 -9.39
C GLU A 114 0.13 2.24 -8.66
N ALA A 115 1.06 2.42 -7.72
CA ALA A 115 1.59 1.33 -6.92
C ALA A 115 0.50 0.67 -6.04
N GLU A 116 -0.43 1.47 -5.49
CA GLU A 116 -1.56 0.98 -4.70
C GLU A 116 -2.55 0.19 -5.55
N GLU A 117 -2.84 0.62 -6.78
CA GLU A 117 -3.68 -0.13 -7.71
C GLU A 117 -3.09 -1.52 -8.01
N VAL A 118 -1.80 -1.56 -8.34
CA VAL A 118 -1.09 -2.83 -8.61
C VAL A 118 -1.10 -3.73 -7.38
N ARG A 119 -0.77 -3.21 -6.20
CA ARG A 119 -0.83 -3.96 -4.93
C ARG A 119 -2.23 -4.49 -4.65
N ASN A 120 -3.26 -3.66 -4.79
CA ASN A 120 -4.64 -4.06 -4.53
C ASN A 120 -5.11 -5.13 -5.52
N ASN A 121 -4.64 -5.09 -6.77
CA ASN A 121 -4.90 -6.15 -7.74
C ASN A 121 -4.17 -7.44 -7.37
N LEU A 122 -2.93 -7.37 -6.89
CA LEU A 122 -2.18 -8.53 -6.40
C LEU A 122 -2.84 -9.17 -5.18
N TRP A 123 -3.36 -8.38 -4.24
CA TRP A 123 -4.07 -8.86 -3.05
C TRP A 123 -5.33 -9.68 -3.35
N LYS A 124 -5.88 -9.62 -4.56
CA LYS A 124 -6.97 -10.49 -5.00
C LYS A 124 -6.53 -11.94 -5.18
N ILE A 125 -5.23 -12.18 -5.25
CA ILE A 125 -4.60 -13.50 -5.37
C ILE A 125 -4.02 -13.85 -4.00
N SER A 126 -4.41 -15.00 -3.44
CA SER A 126 -4.06 -15.43 -2.08
C SER A 126 -2.55 -15.42 -1.81
N ASP A 127 -1.74 -15.68 -2.82
CA ASP A 127 -0.30 -15.82 -2.69
C ASP A 127 0.43 -14.47 -2.54
N PHE A 128 -0.26 -13.35 -2.77
CA PHE A 128 0.32 -12.02 -2.74
C PHE A 128 -0.34 -11.08 -1.75
N VAL A 129 -1.17 -11.58 -0.81
CA VAL A 129 -1.87 -10.76 0.18
C VAL A 129 -0.93 -9.95 1.08
N ASP A 130 0.30 -10.42 1.25
CA ASP A 130 1.31 -9.74 2.04
C ASP A 130 2.07 -8.66 1.26
N ALA A 131 1.76 -8.43 -0.01
CA ALA A 131 2.46 -7.45 -0.84
C ALA A 131 2.37 -6.03 -0.26
N TRP A 132 3.47 -5.29 -0.28
CA TRP A 132 3.55 -3.94 0.29
C TRP A 132 4.29 -2.97 -0.62
N ILE A 133 4.18 -1.68 -0.33
CA ILE A 133 4.81 -0.62 -1.12
C ILE A 133 5.98 -0.04 -0.33
N VAL A 134 7.14 0.04 -0.98
CA VAL A 134 8.35 0.69 -0.48
C VAL A 134 8.53 2.00 -1.23
N THR A 135 8.80 3.07 -0.50
CA THR A 135 9.17 4.37 -1.09
C THR A 135 10.69 4.43 -1.21
N VAL A 136 11.18 4.66 -2.43
CA VAL A 136 12.59 4.77 -2.74
C VAL A 136 12.87 6.21 -3.16
N ASN A 137 13.58 6.94 -2.30
CA ASN A 137 14.15 8.24 -2.63
C ASN A 137 15.62 7.99 -2.99
N LYS A 138 16.05 8.41 -4.18
CA LYS A 138 17.45 8.28 -4.62
C LYS A 138 18.16 9.63 -4.52
#